data_AF-A0A917CEV4-F1
#
_entry.id   AF-A0A917CEV4-F1
#
_cell.length_a   1.000
_cell.length_b   1.000
_cell.length_c   1.000
_cell.angle_alpha   90.00
_cell.angle_beta   90.00
_cell.angle_gamma   90.00
#
_symmetry.space_group_name_H-M   'P 1'
#
loop_
_entity.id
_entity.type
_entity.pdbx_description
1 polymer ?
#
loop_
_entity_poly.entity_id
_entity_poly.type
_entity_poly.pdbx_seq_one_letter_code
_entity_poly.pdbx_strand_id
1 'polypeptide(L)'
;MSISRKPARAAKSRKTREDAKAGRTDRPAPANDFEPWLRETFADEGSFTSLVILVEIGETHVAPLASTFLNFIGDEITWPQVVSLFAGSGRKWDGVAFFPQLDGEGPLENDDARTRLRSIEQRVREDRLVLNEGQFFDGWGRRLQIEEISLS
;
A
#
# COMPACT_ATOMS: atom_id res chain seq x y z
N MET A 1 -35.98 58.00 -38.92
CA MET A 1 -35.46 59.21 -38.24
C MET A 1 -35.14 58.85 -36.80
N SER A 2 -33.87 58.98 -36.42
CA SER A 2 -33.36 59.46 -35.11
C SER A 2 -31.92 58.97 -34.92
N ILE A 3 -31.07 59.95 -34.60
CA ILE A 3 -29.64 59.87 -34.30
C ILE A 3 -29.49 59.96 -32.79
N SER A 4 -28.59 59.18 -32.15
CA SER A 4 -27.74 59.74 -31.08
C SER A 4 -26.52 58.87 -30.73
N ARG A 5 -25.51 59.52 -30.13
CA ARG A 5 -24.06 59.23 -30.15
C ARG A 5 -23.52 58.54 -28.87
N LYS A 6 -22.43 57.77 -29.07
CA LYS A 6 -21.21 57.42 -28.25
C LYS A 6 -20.98 58.09 -26.86
N PRO A 7 -19.96 57.66 -26.04
CA PRO A 7 -19.59 56.33 -25.49
C PRO A 7 -19.25 56.42 -23.96
N ALA A 8 -18.92 55.32 -23.27
CA ALA A 8 -18.14 55.37 -22.03
C ALA A 8 -17.31 54.09 -21.82
N ARG A 9 -16.11 54.28 -21.25
CA ARG A 9 -14.97 53.37 -21.23
C ARG A 9 -14.86 52.64 -19.89
N ALA A 10 -14.39 51.39 -19.97
CA ALA A 10 -13.63 50.60 -19.00
C ALA A 10 -14.21 50.29 -17.60
N ALA A 11 -14.36 48.99 -17.34
CA ALA A 11 -13.72 48.33 -16.19
C ALA A 11 -13.44 46.85 -16.54
N LYS A 12 -12.19 46.44 -16.37
CA LYS A 12 -11.76 45.04 -16.41
C LYS A 12 -12.40 44.30 -15.22
N SER A 13 -12.78 43.03 -15.42
CA SER A 13 -12.43 41.95 -14.50
C SER A 13 -12.71 40.59 -15.13
N ARG A 14 -11.62 39.88 -15.44
CA ARG A 14 -11.61 38.44 -15.71
C ARG A 14 -12.05 37.74 -14.43
N LYS A 15 -13.21 37.09 -14.42
CA LYS A 15 -13.51 36.04 -13.43
C LYS A 15 -13.20 34.70 -14.09
N THR A 16 -11.99 34.25 -13.82
CA THR A 16 -11.41 33.01 -14.33
C THR A 16 -11.94 31.83 -13.52
N ARG A 17 -12.40 30.81 -14.23
CA ARG A 17 -12.48 29.38 -13.86
C ARG A 17 -12.00 29.02 -12.44
N GLU A 18 -12.90 28.90 -11.47
CA GLU A 18 -12.59 28.26 -10.19
C GLU A 18 -13.77 27.51 -9.54
N ASP A 19 -14.77 27.08 -10.33
CA ASP A 19 -15.95 26.39 -9.78
C ASP A 19 -16.18 24.99 -10.38
N ALA A 20 -15.16 24.37 -11.01
CA ALA A 20 -15.28 23.07 -11.68
C ALA A 20 -14.35 21.97 -11.12
N LYS A 21 -14.09 21.96 -9.81
CA LYS A 21 -13.38 20.83 -9.16
C LYS A 21 -13.92 20.47 -7.77
N ALA A 22 -15.21 20.67 -7.53
CA ALA A 22 -15.91 20.09 -6.39
C ALA A 22 -16.70 18.86 -6.89
N GLY A 23 -16.06 17.70 -6.90
CA GLY A 23 -16.67 16.50 -7.46
C GLY A 23 -15.74 15.30 -7.53
N ARG A 24 -15.27 14.82 -6.37
CA ARG A 24 -15.05 13.39 -6.17
C ARG A 24 -15.49 13.08 -4.75
N THR A 25 -16.61 12.38 -4.68
CA THR A 25 -17.25 11.89 -3.46
C THR A 25 -16.24 11.12 -2.62
N ASP A 26 -16.02 11.60 -1.39
CA ASP A 26 -15.35 10.86 -0.34
C ASP A 26 -16.29 9.75 0.14
N ARG A 27 -16.37 8.68 -0.67
CA ARG A 27 -16.93 7.43 -0.19
C ARG A 27 -15.80 6.81 0.63
N PRO A 28 -15.96 6.60 1.94
CA PRO A 28 -14.93 5.91 2.70
C PRO A 28 -14.65 4.60 1.99
N ALA A 29 -13.37 4.35 1.71
CA ALA A 29 -12.95 3.05 1.20
C ALA A 29 -13.51 1.97 2.14
N PRO A 30 -13.90 0.79 1.62
CA PRO A 30 -14.25 -0.32 2.51
C PRO A 30 -13.14 -0.49 3.55
N ALA A 31 -13.53 -0.59 4.82
CA ALA A 31 -12.59 -0.71 5.93
C ALA A 31 -11.66 -1.89 5.68
N ASN A 32 -10.35 -1.66 5.77
CA ASN A 32 -9.30 -2.65 5.66
C ASN A 32 -8.46 -2.65 6.94
N ASP A 33 -7.75 -3.75 7.20
CA ASP A 33 -6.94 -3.94 8.40
C ASP A 33 -5.50 -3.42 8.21
N PHE A 34 -5.09 -3.14 6.97
CA PHE A 34 -3.75 -2.64 6.65
C PHE A 34 -3.51 -1.24 7.20
N GLU A 35 -4.42 -0.29 6.95
CA GLU A 35 -4.20 1.09 7.37
C GLU A 35 -4.14 1.26 8.89
N PRO A 36 -5.04 0.66 9.70
CA PRO A 36 -4.89 0.65 11.16
C PRO A 36 -3.55 0.06 11.61
N TRP A 37 -3.16 -1.09 11.03
CA TRP A 37 -1.88 -1.74 11.34
C TRP A 37 -0.67 -0.84 11.04
N LEU A 38 -0.68 -0.16 9.89
CA LEU A 38 0.41 0.74 9.51
C LEU A 38 0.52 1.92 10.49
N ARG A 39 -0.61 2.53 10.85
CA ARG A 39 -0.64 3.65 11.82
C ARG A 39 -0.10 3.22 13.19
N GLU A 40 -0.53 2.06 13.68
CA GLU A 40 -0.04 1.49 14.94
C GLU A 40 1.46 1.22 14.88
N THR A 41 1.93 0.52 13.85
CA THR A 41 3.35 0.19 13.68
C THR A 41 4.22 1.44 13.57
N PHE A 42 3.78 2.45 12.80
CA PHE A 42 4.53 3.68 12.63
C PHE A 42 4.53 4.54 13.91
N ALA A 43 3.44 4.55 14.67
CA ALA A 43 3.38 5.24 15.95
C ALA A 43 4.34 4.65 16.99
N ASP A 44 4.50 3.33 16.98
CA ASP A 44 5.37 2.61 17.91
C ASP A 44 6.86 2.68 17.48
N GLU A 45 7.13 2.50 16.19
CA GLU A 45 8.49 2.25 15.68
C GLU A 45 9.08 3.41 14.86
N GLY A 46 8.26 4.39 14.45
CA GLY A 46 8.68 5.42 13.50
C GLY A 46 8.89 4.86 12.09
N SER A 47 9.90 5.36 11.38
CA SER A 47 10.19 4.92 10.01
C SER A 47 10.87 3.55 9.99
N PHE A 48 10.38 2.64 9.15
CA PHE A 48 10.88 1.26 9.09
C PHE A 48 10.99 0.73 7.67
N THR A 49 11.74 -0.36 7.50
CA THR A 49 11.75 -1.15 6.26
C THR A 49 10.82 -2.33 6.43
N SER A 50 9.92 -2.56 5.47
CA SER A 50 9.15 -3.80 5.41
C SER A 50 9.69 -4.69 4.31
N LEU A 51 10.06 -5.91 4.65
CA LEU A 51 10.35 -6.97 3.69
C LEU A 51 9.02 -7.56 3.23
N VAL A 52 8.85 -7.76 1.92
CA VAL A 52 7.55 -8.05 1.32
C VAL A 52 7.63 -9.34 0.51
N ILE A 53 6.68 -10.24 0.74
CA ILE A 53 6.50 -11.46 -0.05
C ILE A 53 5.10 -11.44 -0.66
N LEU A 54 5.02 -11.47 -1.99
CA LEU A 54 3.78 -11.67 -2.74
C LEU A 54 3.54 -13.17 -2.93
N VAL A 55 2.30 -13.61 -2.79
CA VAL A 55 1.92 -15.01 -2.93
C VAL A 55 0.69 -15.20 -3.82
N GLU A 56 0.63 -16.36 -4.46
CA GLU A 56 -0.58 -16.96 -5.01
C GLU A 56 -1.17 -17.89 -3.95
N ILE A 57 -2.50 -17.88 -3.82
CA ILE A 57 -3.25 -18.71 -2.87
C ILE A 57 -4.22 -19.57 -3.68
N GLY A 58 -3.93 -20.87 -3.75
CA GLY A 58 -4.86 -21.87 -4.28
C GLY A 58 -5.69 -22.51 -3.17
N GLU A 59 -6.51 -23.49 -3.51
CA GLU A 59 -7.42 -24.16 -2.56
C GLU A 59 -6.71 -24.78 -1.35
N THR A 60 -5.53 -25.37 -1.57
CA THR A 60 -4.76 -26.09 -0.54
C THR A 60 -3.28 -25.72 -0.51
N HIS A 61 -2.88 -24.65 -1.20
CA HIS A 61 -1.47 -24.27 -1.28
C HIS A 61 -1.27 -22.76 -1.32
N VAL A 62 -0.12 -22.33 -0.82
CA VAL A 62 0.36 -20.94 -0.91
C VAL A 62 1.73 -20.96 -1.58
N ALA A 63 1.88 -20.22 -2.69
CA ALA A 63 3.08 -20.19 -3.51
C ALA A 63 3.69 -18.79 -3.56
N PRO A 64 4.96 -18.59 -3.14
CA PRO A 64 5.66 -17.32 -3.30
C PRO A 64 5.84 -16.96 -4.77
N LEU A 65 5.48 -15.73 -5.14
CA LEU A 65 5.53 -15.22 -6.52
C LEU A 65 6.70 -14.29 -6.75
N ALA A 66 6.89 -13.35 -5.84
CA ALA A 66 7.90 -12.30 -5.91
C ALA A 66 8.15 -11.74 -4.52
N SER A 67 9.27 -11.07 -4.37
CA SER A 67 9.72 -10.47 -3.12
C SER A 67 10.31 -9.10 -3.40
N THR A 68 10.17 -8.20 -2.43
CA THR A 68 10.77 -6.86 -2.48
C THR A 68 10.92 -6.33 -1.05
N PHE A 69 11.39 -5.10 -0.91
CA PHE A 69 11.31 -4.38 0.35
C PHE A 69 10.92 -2.92 0.10
N LEU A 70 10.22 -2.34 1.06
CA LEU A 70 9.69 -0.98 1.01
C LEU A 70 10.13 -0.23 2.26
N ASN A 71 10.36 1.07 2.17
CA ASN A 71 10.56 1.91 3.34
C ASN A 71 9.30 2.72 3.61
N PHE A 72 8.75 2.61 4.82
CA PHE A 72 7.65 3.43 5.30
C PHE A 72 8.26 4.61 6.07
N ILE A 73 8.11 5.81 5.50
CA ILE A 73 8.58 7.09 6.09
C ILE A 73 7.41 7.85 6.76
N GLY A 74 6.19 7.34 6.61
CA GLY A 74 4.94 7.84 7.15
C GLY A 74 3.86 6.77 7.07
N ASP A 75 2.66 7.09 7.56
CA ASP A 75 1.51 6.19 7.69
C ASP A 75 0.36 6.54 6.72
N GLU A 76 0.60 7.40 5.73
CA GLU A 76 -0.45 7.96 4.87
C GLU A 76 -0.78 7.11 3.64
N ILE A 77 -0.01 6.05 3.37
CA ILE A 77 -0.25 5.17 2.24
C ILE A 77 -1.49 4.30 2.49
N THR A 78 -2.41 4.34 1.55
CA THR A 78 -3.66 3.59 1.58
C THR A 78 -3.51 2.22 0.94
N TRP A 79 -4.38 1.27 1.31
CA TRP A 79 -4.36 -0.07 0.71
C TRP A 79 -4.47 -0.06 -0.84
N PRO A 80 -5.34 0.73 -1.47
CA PRO A 80 -5.39 0.81 -2.94
C PRO A 80 -4.08 1.30 -3.59
N GLN A 81 -3.31 2.15 -2.91
CA GLN A 81 -2.00 2.58 -3.39
C GLN A 81 -0.98 1.44 -3.33
N VAL A 82 -0.97 0.67 -2.24
CA VAL A 82 -0.15 -0.55 -2.09
C VAL A 82 -0.49 -1.56 -3.19
N VAL A 83 -1.77 -1.84 -3.42
CA VAL A 83 -2.22 -2.73 -4.50
C VAL A 83 -1.72 -2.25 -5.86
N SER A 84 -1.78 -0.94 -6.10
CA SER A 84 -1.28 -0.33 -7.34
C SER A 84 0.23 -0.47 -7.51
N LEU A 85 1.00 -0.38 -6.42
CA LEU A 85 2.46 -0.61 -6.44
C LEU A 85 2.76 -2.07 -6.85
N PHE A 86 2.07 -3.04 -6.27
CA PHE A 86 2.28 -4.45 -6.59
C PHE A 86 1.77 -4.86 -7.96
N ALA A 87 0.70 -4.22 -8.47
CA ALA A 87 0.24 -4.42 -9.84
C ALA A 87 1.35 -4.09 -10.87
N GLY A 88 2.25 -3.17 -10.56
CA GLY A 88 3.43 -2.84 -11.38
C GLY A 88 4.40 -4.03 -11.59
N SER A 89 4.34 -5.07 -10.75
CA SER A 89 5.12 -6.30 -10.92
C SER A 89 4.67 -7.16 -12.12
N GLY A 90 3.47 -6.90 -12.66
CA GLY A 90 2.87 -7.70 -13.73
C GLY A 90 2.43 -9.11 -13.33
N ARG A 91 2.56 -9.48 -12.05
CA ARG A 91 2.12 -10.78 -11.52
C ARG A 91 0.74 -10.64 -10.88
N LYS A 92 -0.14 -11.60 -11.16
CA LYS A 92 -1.38 -11.77 -10.40
C LYS A 92 -1.00 -12.37 -9.04
N TRP A 93 -1.41 -11.71 -7.95
CA TRP A 93 -1.17 -12.14 -6.58
C TRP A 93 -2.48 -12.14 -5.80
N ASP A 94 -2.59 -13.00 -4.79
CA ASP A 94 -3.80 -13.15 -3.96
C ASP A 94 -3.57 -12.64 -2.54
N GLY A 95 -2.33 -12.72 -2.06
CA GLY A 95 -1.93 -12.19 -0.76
C GLY A 95 -0.53 -11.59 -0.74
N VAL A 96 -0.25 -10.81 0.30
CA VAL A 96 1.04 -10.18 0.56
C VAL A 96 1.36 -10.17 2.05
N ALA A 97 2.56 -10.62 2.41
CA ALA A 97 3.08 -10.56 3.76
C ALA A 97 4.11 -9.43 3.90
N PHE A 98 3.93 -8.59 4.92
CA PHE A 98 4.84 -7.53 5.32
C PHE A 98 5.59 -7.95 6.59
N PHE A 99 6.93 -7.87 6.56
CA PHE A 99 7.78 -8.14 7.72
C PHE A 99 8.50 -6.85 8.08
N PRO A 100 7.98 -6.05 9.04
CA PRO A 100 8.64 -4.84 9.52
C PRO A 100 10.01 -5.17 10.10
N GLN A 101 11.00 -4.35 9.78
CA GLN A 101 12.38 -4.47 10.22
C GLN A 101 12.93 -3.08 10.51
N LEU A 102 13.76 -3.02 11.54
CA LEU A 102 14.48 -1.83 11.96
C LEU A 102 15.97 -2.13 12.01
N ASP A 103 16.76 -1.08 11.83
CA ASP A 103 18.15 -0.99 12.22
C ASP A 103 18.30 0.18 13.20
N GLY A 104 18.42 -0.13 14.48
CA GLY A 104 18.25 0.87 15.55
C GLY A 104 16.84 1.44 15.58
N GLU A 105 16.72 2.77 15.47
CA GLU A 105 15.45 3.51 15.45
C GLU A 105 15.00 3.89 14.02
N GLY A 106 15.52 3.22 12.99
CA GLY A 106 15.23 3.60 11.60
C GLY A 106 15.19 2.44 10.60
N PRO A 107 14.94 2.76 9.32
CA PRO A 107 14.91 1.77 8.24
C PRO A 107 16.25 1.07 8.05
N LEU A 108 16.21 -0.14 7.48
CA LEU A 108 17.41 -0.89 7.10
C LEU A 108 18.17 -0.21 5.97
N GLU A 109 19.50 -0.40 5.97
CA GLU A 109 20.29 -0.20 4.76
C GLU A 109 19.92 -1.23 3.67
N ASN A 110 20.09 -0.84 2.40
CA ASN A 110 19.64 -1.66 1.26
C ASN A 110 20.28 -3.05 1.21
N ASP A 111 21.55 -3.19 1.57
CA ASP A 111 22.25 -4.47 1.52
C ASP A 111 21.82 -5.41 2.66
N ASP A 112 21.50 -4.83 3.82
CA ASP A 112 20.89 -5.55 4.94
C ASP A 112 19.46 -5.98 4.59
N ALA A 113 18.66 -5.11 4.01
CA ALA A 113 17.31 -5.43 3.55
C ALA A 113 17.33 -6.59 2.53
N ARG A 114 18.26 -6.58 1.57
CA ARG A 114 18.44 -7.68 0.61
C ARG A 114 18.85 -8.99 1.30
N THR A 115 19.76 -8.91 2.26
CA THR A 115 20.24 -10.08 3.00
C THR A 115 19.12 -10.72 3.81
N ARG A 116 18.38 -9.90 4.56
CA ARG A 116 17.24 -10.37 5.37
C ARG A 116 16.08 -10.86 4.49
N LEU A 117 15.80 -10.20 3.37
CA LEU A 117 14.77 -10.65 2.42
C LEU A 117 15.06 -12.06 1.89
N ARG A 118 16.31 -12.35 1.50
CA ARG A 118 16.73 -13.70 1.06
C ARG A 118 16.55 -14.75 2.15
N SER A 119 16.83 -14.38 3.40
CA SER A 119 16.60 -15.27 4.55
C SER A 119 15.11 -15.59 4.72
N ILE A 120 14.23 -14.59 4.66
CA ILE A 120 12.78 -14.79 4.73
C ILE A 120 12.28 -15.62 3.53
N GLU A 121 12.75 -15.34 2.32
CA GLU A 121 12.40 -16.15 1.13
C GLU A 121 12.75 -17.62 1.31
N GLN A 122 13.93 -17.91 1.86
CA GLN A 122 14.34 -19.29 2.11
C GLN A 122 13.46 -19.95 3.17
N ARG A 123 13.21 -19.26 4.30
CA ARG A 123 12.34 -19.76 5.36
C ARG A 123 10.92 -20.00 4.87
N VAL A 124 10.34 -19.06 4.12
CA VAL A 124 9.01 -19.22 3.52
C VAL A 124 8.99 -20.38 2.53
N ARG A 125 10.07 -20.63 1.77
CA ARG A 125 10.17 -21.79 0.86
C ARG A 125 10.20 -23.12 1.61
N GLU A 126 10.83 -23.16 2.76
CA GLU A 126 10.91 -24.34 3.63
C GLU A 126 9.59 -24.58 4.38
N ASP A 127 8.97 -23.52 4.89
CA ASP A 127 7.72 -23.56 5.65
C ASP A 127 6.84 -22.34 5.35
N ARG A 128 5.61 -22.57 4.87
CA ARG A 128 4.66 -21.50 4.53
C ARG A 128 4.08 -20.81 5.77
N LEU A 129 4.11 -21.44 6.95
CA LEU A 129 3.63 -20.83 8.18
C LEU A 129 4.46 -19.61 8.59
N VAL A 130 5.68 -19.48 8.09
CA VAL A 130 6.53 -18.27 8.27
C VAL A 130 5.81 -17.00 7.81
N LEU A 131 4.88 -17.09 6.86
CA LEU A 131 4.06 -15.93 6.45
C LEU A 131 3.24 -15.33 7.60
N ASN A 132 2.89 -16.14 8.61
CA ASN A 132 2.17 -15.69 9.82
C ASN A 132 3.05 -14.91 10.80
N GLU A 133 4.39 -14.99 10.68
CA GLU A 133 5.28 -14.14 11.48
C GLU A 133 5.25 -12.68 11.01
N GLY A 134 4.81 -12.46 9.77
CA GLY A 134 4.57 -11.15 9.19
C GLY A 134 3.11 -10.72 9.33
N GLN A 135 2.80 -9.62 8.66
CA GLN A 135 1.48 -9.02 8.59
C GLN A 135 0.93 -9.36 7.23
N PHE A 136 0.06 -10.37 7.21
CA PHE A 136 -0.39 -11.01 5.98
C PHE A 136 -1.78 -10.52 5.59
N PHE A 137 -1.94 -10.05 4.36
CA PHE A 137 -3.19 -9.45 3.87
C PHE A 137 -3.59 -10.02 2.51
N ASP A 138 -4.90 -10.08 2.25
CA ASP A 138 -5.44 -10.39 0.92
C ASP A 138 -5.54 -9.15 0.03
N GLY A 139 -5.96 -9.31 -1.22
CA GLY A 139 -6.15 -8.20 -2.18
C GLY A 139 -7.10 -7.07 -1.73
N TRP A 140 -7.92 -7.29 -0.70
CA TRP A 140 -8.81 -6.27 -0.12
C TRP A 140 -8.25 -5.63 1.16
N GLY A 141 -7.06 -6.06 1.62
CA GLY A 141 -6.38 -5.52 2.79
C GLY A 141 -6.92 -6.11 4.09
N ARG A 142 -7.58 -7.26 4.03
CA ARG A 142 -8.06 -8.00 5.22
C ARG A 142 -6.96 -8.92 5.71
N ARG A 143 -6.82 -9.05 7.03
CA ARG A 143 -5.80 -9.92 7.61
C ARG A 143 -6.06 -11.39 7.28
N LEU A 144 -4.99 -12.08 6.88
CA LEU A 144 -4.96 -13.51 6.60
C LEU A 144 -4.13 -14.23 7.65
N GLN A 145 -4.42 -15.51 7.84
CA GLN A 145 -3.63 -16.43 8.64
C GLN A 145 -3.64 -17.80 7.94
N ILE A 146 -2.48 -18.45 7.89
CA ILE A 146 -2.34 -19.82 7.38
C ILE A 146 -2.45 -20.77 8.57
N GLU A 147 -3.26 -21.81 8.44
CA GLU A 147 -3.39 -22.87 9.43
C GLU A 147 -2.97 -24.21 8.82
N GLU A 148 -2.38 -25.08 9.64
CA GLU A 148 -2.13 -26.47 9.23
C GLU A 148 -3.45 -27.24 9.21
N ILE A 149 -3.73 -27.90 8.09
CA ILE A 149 -4.85 -28.83 8.01
C ILE A 149 -4.42 -30.13 8.69
N SER A 150 -4.83 -30.30 9.95
CA SER A 150 -4.81 -31.61 10.60
C SER A 150 -5.87 -32.49 9.96
N LEU A 151 -5.48 -33.35 9.01
CA LEU A 151 -6.34 -34.45 8.56
C LEU A 151 -6.35 -35.51 9.66
N SER A 152 -7.34 -35.43 10.56
CA SER A 152 -7.66 -36.47 11.55
C SER A 152 -8.44 -37.62 10.94
#